data_AF-A0A7W9Z4F3-F1
#
_entry.id   AF-A0A7W9Z4F3-F1
#
_cell.length_a   1.000
_cell.length_b   1.000
_cell.length_c   1.000
_cell.angle_alpha   90.00
_cell.angle_beta   90.00
_cell.angle_gamma   90.00
#
_symmetry.space_group_name_H-M   'P 1'
#
loop_
_entity.id
_entity.type
_entity.pdbx_description
1 polymer ?
#
loop_
_entity_poly.entity_id
_entity_poly.type
_entity_poly.pdbx_seq_one_letter_code
_entity_poly.pdbx_strand_id
1 'polypeptide(L)'
;MSDENAKTPADHIGDTLSQLKEMRHYSKNNVEALTTSWLLFDGELSKLKQAEKIADLMDRQGQLHEALETTITELEDVLEKMKPEPEA
;
A
#
# COMPACT_ATOMS: atom_id res chain seq x y z
N MET A 1 -8.63 -22.11 -31.55
CA MET A 1 -7.35 -21.64 -30.98
C MET A 1 -7.62 -21.47 -29.51
N SER A 2 -7.30 -22.48 -28.72
CA SER A 2 -7.62 -22.55 -27.29
C SER A 2 -6.65 -21.65 -26.51
N ASP A 3 -7.12 -21.02 -25.44
CA ASP A 3 -6.41 -20.07 -24.58
C ASP A 3 -5.17 -20.66 -23.87
N GLU A 4 -4.11 -20.98 -24.63
CA GLU A 4 -2.84 -21.51 -24.09
C GLU A 4 -2.02 -20.47 -23.29
N ASN A 5 -2.49 -19.21 -23.19
CA ASN A 5 -1.84 -18.13 -22.47
C ASN A 5 -2.75 -17.40 -21.46
N ALA A 6 -3.88 -18.00 -21.05
CA ALA A 6 -4.69 -17.41 -19.99
C ALA A 6 -3.90 -17.40 -18.68
N LYS A 7 -3.82 -16.22 -18.05
CA LYS A 7 -3.19 -16.07 -16.73
C LYS A 7 -3.86 -17.00 -15.73
N THR A 8 -3.04 -17.71 -14.96
CA THR A 8 -3.55 -18.51 -13.85
C THR A 8 -4.02 -17.58 -12.73
N PRO A 9 -4.88 -18.07 -11.81
CA PRO A 9 -5.22 -17.30 -10.61
C PRO A 9 -3.99 -16.88 -9.79
N ALA A 10 -2.93 -17.71 -9.76
CA ALA A 10 -1.66 -17.37 -9.11
C ALA A 10 -0.95 -16.20 -9.80
N ASP A 11 -0.96 -16.15 -11.14
CA ASP A 11 -0.40 -15.02 -11.89
C ASP A 11 -1.14 -13.71 -11.58
N HIS A 12 -2.47 -13.75 -11.49
CA HIS A 12 -3.27 -12.59 -11.10
C HIS A 12 -2.97 -12.09 -9.69
N ILE A 13 -2.75 -13.00 -8.73
CA ILE A 13 -2.34 -12.65 -7.38
C ILE A 13 -0.94 -12.05 -7.38
N GLY A 14 0.00 -12.62 -8.15
CA GLY A 14 1.37 -12.09 -8.29
C GLY A 14 1.39 -10.66 -8.87
N ASP A 15 0.58 -10.39 -9.89
CA ASP A 15 0.42 -9.05 -10.46
C ASP A 15 -0.14 -8.06 -9.43
N THR A 16 -1.19 -8.49 -8.71
CA THR A 16 -1.84 -7.67 -7.68
C THR A 16 -0.87 -7.35 -6.54
N LEU A 17 -0.11 -8.34 -6.06
CA LEU A 17 0.94 -8.15 -5.06
C LEU A 17 1.99 -7.14 -5.49
N SER A 18 2.40 -7.19 -6.76
CA SER A 18 3.39 -6.25 -7.30
C SER A 18 2.86 -4.82 -7.24
N GLN A 19 1.61 -4.59 -7.66
CA GLN A 19 0.96 -3.28 -7.58
C GLN A 19 0.79 -2.79 -6.13
N LEU A 20 0.35 -3.67 -5.21
CA LEU A 20 0.17 -3.30 -3.80
C LEU A 20 1.50 -2.94 -3.13
N LYS A 21 2.60 -3.64 -3.47
CA LYS A 21 3.95 -3.32 -2.98
C LYS A 21 4.44 -1.96 -3.46
N GLU A 22 4.15 -1.59 -4.71
CA GLU A 22 4.41 -0.24 -5.21
C GLU A 22 3.56 0.80 -4.46
N MET A 23 2.26 0.56 -4.31
CA MET A 23 1.36 1.45 -3.55
C MET A 23 1.84 1.63 -2.11
N ARG A 24 2.32 0.58 -1.46
CA ARG A 24 2.89 0.65 -0.11
C ARG A 24 4.12 1.55 -0.06
N HIS A 25 5.00 1.45 -1.05
CA HIS A 25 6.18 2.32 -1.14
C HIS A 25 5.76 3.80 -1.25
N TYR A 26 4.84 4.12 -2.16
CA TYR A 26 4.31 5.48 -2.30
C TYR A 26 3.58 5.94 -1.04
N SER A 27 2.82 5.04 -0.39
CA SER A 27 2.09 5.33 0.84
C SER A 27 3.02 5.80 1.95
N LYS A 28 4.17 5.14 2.11
CA LYS A 28 5.20 5.56 3.07
C LYS A 28 5.76 6.95 2.73
N ASN A 29 6.11 7.20 1.46
CA ASN A 29 6.64 8.49 1.03
C ASN A 29 5.61 9.63 1.24
N ASN A 30 4.31 9.34 1.08
CA ASN A 30 3.25 10.30 1.34
C ASN A 30 3.19 10.72 2.82
N VAL A 31 3.43 9.79 3.77
CA VAL A 31 3.47 10.14 5.21
C VAL A 31 4.57 11.17 5.48
N GLU A 32 5.76 10.98 4.89
CA GLU A 32 6.88 11.91 5.05
C GLU A 32 6.57 13.29 4.47
N ALA A 33 5.95 13.34 3.28
CA ALA A 33 5.53 14.58 2.65
C ALA A 33 4.43 15.31 3.42
N LEU A 34 3.44 14.57 3.91
CA LEU A 34 2.34 15.10 4.74
C LEU A 34 2.86 15.61 6.08
N THR A 35 3.81 14.91 6.71
CA THR A 35 4.45 15.35 7.97
C THR A 35 5.18 16.69 7.76
N THR A 36 5.95 16.80 6.68
CA THR A 36 6.65 18.06 6.33
C THR A 36 5.66 19.21 6.12
N SER A 37 4.55 18.93 5.41
CA SER A 37 3.49 19.91 5.18
C SER A 37 2.79 20.30 6.47
N TRP A 38 2.51 19.34 7.34
CA TRP A 38 1.87 19.59 8.64
C TRP A 38 2.74 20.49 9.51
N LEU A 39 4.04 20.23 9.62
CA LEU A 39 4.99 21.09 10.36
C LEU A 39 5.01 22.54 9.84
N LEU A 40 4.93 22.74 8.52
CA LEU A 40 4.85 24.09 7.94
C LEU A 40 3.56 24.81 8.35
N PHE A 41 2.43 24.11 8.34
CA PHE A 41 1.11 24.68 8.65
C PHE A 41 0.82 24.79 10.14
N ASP A 42 1.49 24.01 10.99
CA ASP A 42 1.45 24.15 12.44
C ASP A 42 2.45 25.20 12.95
N GLY A 43 3.52 25.45 12.18
CA GLY A 43 4.53 26.47 12.46
C GLY A 43 4.29 27.80 11.73
N GLU A 44 5.05 28.03 10.66
CA GLU A 44 5.12 29.31 9.95
C GLU A 44 3.75 29.81 9.46
N LEU A 45 2.91 28.89 8.99
CA LEU A 45 1.60 29.20 8.43
C LEU A 45 0.43 28.96 9.40
N SER A 46 0.70 28.81 10.70
CA SER A 46 -0.31 28.56 11.76
C SER A 46 -1.51 29.50 11.72
N LYS A 47 -1.32 30.77 11.34
CA LYS A 47 -2.41 31.74 11.19
C LYS A 47 -3.48 31.34 10.17
N LEU A 48 -3.15 30.46 9.20
CA LEU A 48 -4.10 29.94 8.21
C LEU A 48 -5.00 28.84 8.77
N LYS A 49 -4.68 28.25 9.93
CA LYS A 49 -5.49 27.22 10.61
C LYS A 49 -5.85 26.03 9.71
N GLN A 50 -4.87 25.53 8.94
CA GLN A 50 -5.08 24.36 8.07
C GLN A 50 -4.37 23.09 8.55
N ALA A 51 -3.59 23.15 9.64
CA ALA A 51 -2.84 22.01 10.16
C ALA A 51 -3.72 20.78 10.43
N GLU A 52 -4.91 20.95 11.00
CA GLU A 52 -5.85 19.85 11.25
C GLU A 52 -6.27 19.10 9.98
N LYS A 53 -6.41 19.79 8.84
CA LYS A 53 -6.74 19.11 7.58
C LYS A 53 -5.60 18.22 7.10
N ILE A 54 -4.36 18.64 7.32
CA ILE A 54 -3.18 17.85 6.96
C ILE A 54 -3.00 16.69 7.93
N ALA A 55 -3.29 16.90 9.22
CA ALA A 55 -3.31 15.83 10.22
C ALA A 55 -4.33 14.72 9.86
N ASP A 56 -5.56 15.09 9.45
CA ASP A 56 -6.56 14.11 8.97
C ASP A 56 -6.06 13.32 7.74
N LEU A 57 -5.33 13.97 6.82
CA LEU A 57 -4.70 13.28 5.70
C LEU A 57 -3.58 12.32 6.17
N MET A 58 -2.78 12.71 7.16
CA MET A 58 -1.74 11.86 7.75
C MET A 58 -2.34 10.60 8.39
N ASP A 59 -3.40 10.76 9.17
CA ASP A 59 -4.07 9.64 9.84
C ASP A 59 -4.62 8.63 8.80
N ARG A 60 -5.28 9.12 7.75
CA ARG A 60 -5.78 8.28 6.65
C ARG A 60 -4.66 7.61 5.88
N GLN A 61 -3.55 8.30 5.66
CA GLN A 61 -2.38 7.74 4.99
C GLN A 61 -1.74 6.63 5.83
N GLY A 62 -1.69 6.80 7.16
CA GLY A 62 -1.25 5.76 8.10
C GLY A 62 -2.14 4.52 8.04
N GLN A 63 -3.47 4.71 8.12
CA GLN A 63 -4.43 3.62 8.00
C GLN A 63 -4.31 2.86 6.67
N LEU A 64 -4.14 3.58 5.55
CA LEU A 64 -3.92 2.97 4.25
C LEU A 64 -2.62 2.15 4.23
N HIS A 65 -1.54 2.67 4.82
CA HIS A 65 -0.27 1.96 4.87
C HIS A 65 -0.38 0.63 5.63
N GLU A 66 -1.02 0.64 6.80
CA GLU A 66 -1.25 -0.57 7.61
C GLU A 66 -2.15 -1.58 6.88
N ALA A 67 -3.21 -1.10 6.22
CA ALA A 67 -4.08 -1.95 5.42
C ALA A 67 -3.35 -2.58 4.23
N LEU A 68 -2.46 -1.84 3.57
CA LEU A 68 -1.62 -2.36 2.49
C LEU A 68 -0.69 -3.47 3.00
N GLU A 69 0.00 -3.27 4.12
CA GLU A 69 0.88 -4.30 4.70
C GLU A 69 0.10 -5.57 5.02
N THR A 70 -1.03 -5.43 5.71
CA THR A 70 -1.89 -6.57 6.09
C THR A 70 -2.35 -7.34 4.85
N THR A 71 -2.89 -6.63 3.85
CA THR A 71 -3.39 -7.25 2.61
C THR A 71 -2.29 -7.92 1.81
N ILE A 72 -1.09 -7.32 1.75
CA ILE A 72 0.07 -7.91 1.07
C ILE A 72 0.42 -9.24 1.75
N THR A 73 0.54 -9.26 3.08
CA THR A 73 0.85 -10.50 3.82
C THR A 73 -0.19 -11.58 3.59
N GLU A 74 -1.49 -11.25 3.63
CA GLU A 74 -2.56 -12.21 3.38
C GLU A 74 -2.51 -12.79 1.96
N LEU A 75 -2.23 -11.97 0.95
CA LEU A 75 -2.12 -12.43 -0.43
C LEU A 75 -0.84 -13.23 -0.68
N GLU A 76 0.26 -12.90 -0.01
CA GLU A 76 1.49 -13.72 -0.03
C GLU A 76 1.23 -15.12 0.55
N ASP A 77 0.50 -15.20 1.68
CA ASP A 77 0.11 -16.48 2.29
C ASP A 77 -0.82 -17.30 1.37
N VAL A 78 -1.76 -16.65 0.69
CA VAL A 78 -2.61 -17.31 -0.30
C VAL A 78 -1.76 -17.85 -1.46
N LEU A 79 -0.86 -17.04 -2.01
CA LEU A 79 -0.01 -17.45 -3.11
C LEU A 79 0.92 -18.62 -2.73
N GLU A 80 1.45 -18.61 -1.50
CA GLU A 80 2.29 -19.70 -0.99
C GLU A 80 1.52 -21.03 -0.92
N LYS A 81 0.27 -21.00 -0.42
CA LYS A 81 -0.60 -22.19 -0.34
C LYS A 81 -1.01 -22.74 -1.71
N MET A 82 -0.81 -21.98 -2.78
CA MET A 82 -1.09 -22.41 -4.15
C MET A 82 0.12 -23.07 -4.82
N LYS A 83 1.31 -23.00 -4.22
CA LYS A 83 2.49 -23.69 -4.75
C LYS A 83 2.34 -25.21 -4.56
N PRO A 84 2.69 -26.03 -5.57
CA PRO A 84 2.70 -27.48 -5.40
C PRO A 84 3.67 -27.89 -4.29
N GLU A 85 3.32 -28.93 -3.52
CA GLU A 85 4.23 -29.49 -2.51
C GLU A 85 5.55 -29.89 -3.17
N PRO A 86 6.71 -29.53 -2.59
CA PRO A 86 7.99 -29.92 -3.15
C PRO A 86 8.10 -31.45 -3.19
N GLU A 87 8.43 -31.99 -4.36
CA GLU A 87 8.66 -33.43 -4.53
C GLU A 87 9.75 -33.90 -3.56
N ALA A 88 9.39 -34.85 -2.68
CA ALA A 88 10.26 -35.45 -1.66
C ALA A 88 11.12 -36.59 -2.21
#